data_AF-A0A932E6D5-F1
#
_entry.id   AF-A0A932E6D5-F1
#
_cell.length_a   1.000
_cell.length_b   1.000
_cell.length_c   1.000
_cell.angle_alpha   90.00
_cell.angle_beta   90.00
_cell.angle_gamma   90.00
#
_symmetry.space_group_name_H-M   'P 1'
#
loop_
_entity.id
_entity.type
_entity.pdbx_description
1 polymer ?
#
loop_
_entity_poly.entity_id
_entity_poly.type
_entity_poly.pdbx_seq_one_letter_code
_entity_poly.pdbx_strand_id
1 'polypeptide(L)'
;MAYADFVTAMMALFMVLWISAQDKKILIATSRYFQNPFSSPMEDHSGIMPFNKDNQQNSTDSKKEDESAGKEQAADKDKQIKLTFLNSVAADFYRLLHLDENLEQKPVDVQVTSDGLRLTLFDRAKRPLFEGESAEPTEWGKFVMQSIAWTIDRHQFRVTIDGHTKAGLEMKKENYGLWELSSDRANAARRLLVYYAVDAKLIERVTGYADTRPLDGQPPTADSNQRITLSLTLTAKAREKKLAEVRGPTATASAESASHP
;
A
#
# COMPACT_ATOMS: atom_id res chain seq x y z
N MET A 1 -53.51 4.00 -21.54
CA MET A 1 -52.50 4.33 -20.51
C MET A 1 -52.18 3.14 -19.60
N ALA A 2 -53.12 2.27 -19.18
CA ALA A 2 -52.83 1.16 -18.26
C ALA A 2 -52.08 -0.07 -18.87
N TYR A 3 -52.22 -0.32 -20.18
CA TYR A 3 -51.56 -1.47 -20.83
C TYR A 3 -50.03 -1.32 -20.89
N ALA A 4 -49.52 -0.09 -21.06
CA ALA A 4 -48.09 0.17 -21.12
C ALA A 4 -47.38 -0.16 -19.80
N ASP A 5 -47.99 0.21 -18.67
CA ASP A 5 -47.47 -0.03 -17.32
C ASP A 5 -47.41 -1.54 -16.99
N PHE A 6 -48.45 -2.29 -17.41
CA PHE A 6 -48.49 -3.74 -17.22
C PHE A 6 -47.40 -4.47 -18.02
N VAL A 7 -47.12 -4.04 -19.26
CA VAL A 7 -46.06 -4.62 -20.10
C VAL A 7 -44.67 -4.28 -19.53
N THR A 8 -44.45 -3.07 -19.02
CA THR A 8 -43.19 -2.71 -18.34
C THR A 8 -42.98 -3.49 -17.04
N ALA A 9 -44.03 -3.72 -16.26
CA ALA A 9 -43.94 -4.54 -15.05
C ALA A 9 -43.60 -6.00 -15.39
N MET A 10 -44.20 -6.57 -16.44
CA MET A 10 -43.85 -7.92 -16.91
C MET A 10 -42.40 -8.01 -17.41
N MET A 11 -41.93 -7.00 -18.15
CA MET A 11 -40.55 -6.95 -18.65
C MET A 11 -39.53 -6.87 -17.51
N ALA A 12 -39.81 -6.05 -16.49
CA ALA A 12 -38.96 -5.91 -15.32
C ALA A 12 -38.88 -7.23 -14.52
N LEU A 13 -40.01 -7.92 -14.33
CA LEU A 13 -40.03 -9.21 -13.64
C LEU A 13 -39.27 -10.29 -14.44
N PHE A 14 -39.38 -10.28 -15.77
CA PHE A 14 -38.65 -11.19 -16.64
C PHE A 14 -37.13 -10.95 -16.60
N MET A 15 -36.68 -9.69 -16.60
CA MET A 15 -35.26 -9.34 -16.43
C MET A 15 -34.70 -9.85 -15.09
N VAL A 16 -35.45 -9.71 -14.00
CA VAL A 16 -35.04 -10.18 -12.66
C VAL A 16 -34.97 -11.70 -12.61
N LEU A 17 -35.96 -12.41 -13.16
CA LEU A 17 -35.95 -13.87 -13.22
C LEU A 17 -34.83 -14.38 -14.13
N TRP A 18 -34.59 -13.72 -15.26
CA TRP A 18 -33.52 -14.06 -16.19
C TRP A 18 -32.14 -13.93 -15.55
N ILE A 19 -31.89 -12.86 -14.78
CA ILE A 19 -30.64 -12.67 -14.04
C ILE A 19 -30.50 -13.71 -12.91
N SER A 20 -31.60 -14.09 -12.26
CA SER A 20 -31.59 -15.10 -11.19
C SER A 20 -31.34 -16.53 -11.71
N ALA A 21 -31.75 -16.82 -12.96
CA ALA A 21 -31.57 -18.12 -13.60
C ALA A 21 -30.19 -18.31 -14.27
N GLN A 22 -29.33 -17.28 -14.29
CA GLN A 22 -27.96 -17.41 -14.80
C GLN A 22 -27.04 -18.11 -13.79
N ASP A 23 -26.09 -18.89 -14.31
CA ASP A 23 -25.11 -19.59 -13.49
C ASP A 23 -24.33 -18.62 -12.59
N LYS A 24 -24.16 -19.02 -11.32
CA LYS A 24 -23.50 -18.23 -10.25
C LYS A 24 -22.12 -17.68 -10.65
N LYS A 25 -21.45 -18.31 -11.61
CA LYS A 25 -20.16 -17.88 -12.16
C LYS A 25 -20.23 -16.54 -12.91
N ILE A 26 -21.31 -16.27 -13.64
CA ILE A 26 -21.47 -15.05 -14.45
C ILE A 26 -21.82 -13.85 -13.56
N LEU A 27 -22.60 -14.09 -12.50
CA LEU A 27 -22.99 -13.08 -11.49
C LEU A 27 -21.77 -12.58 -10.69
N ILE A 28 -20.83 -13.48 -10.38
CA ILE A 28 -19.56 -13.11 -9.73
C ILE A 28 -18.64 -12.35 -10.71
N ALA A 29 -18.63 -12.72 -11.99
CA ALA A 29 -17.83 -12.02 -13.00
C ALA A 29 -18.35 -10.58 -13.25
N THR A 30 -19.67 -10.38 -13.32
CA THR A 30 -20.27 -9.04 -13.47
C THR A 30 -20.16 -8.22 -12.18
N SER A 31 -20.32 -8.81 -11.00
CA SER A 31 -20.13 -8.06 -9.74
C SER A 31 -18.69 -7.55 -9.58
N ARG A 32 -17.68 -8.33 -10.03
CA ARG A 32 -16.29 -7.86 -10.09
C ARG A 32 -16.09 -6.71 -11.08
N TYR A 33 -16.81 -6.70 -12.21
CA TYR A 33 -16.76 -5.60 -13.20
C TYR A 33 -17.37 -4.29 -12.65
N PHE A 34 -18.47 -4.37 -11.91
CA PHE A 34 -19.09 -3.19 -11.30
C PHE A 34 -18.37 -2.71 -10.03
N GLN A 35 -17.68 -3.60 -9.31
CA GLN A 35 -16.88 -3.23 -8.14
C GLN A 35 -15.53 -2.59 -8.51
N ASN A 36 -15.00 -2.85 -9.70
CA ASN A 36 -13.75 -2.26 -10.18
C ASN A 36 -13.84 -1.90 -11.69
N PRO A 37 -14.37 -0.72 -12.05
CA PRO A 37 -14.52 -0.32 -13.45
C PRO A 37 -13.21 -0.13 -14.23
N PHE A 38 -12.05 -0.19 -13.55
CA PHE A 38 -10.72 -0.02 -14.15
C PHE A 38 -9.84 -1.28 -14.13
N SER A 39 -10.32 -2.42 -13.63
CA SER A 39 -9.59 -3.69 -13.73
C SER A 39 -10.32 -4.67 -14.64
N SER A 40 -10.18 -4.45 -15.95
CA SER A 40 -10.50 -5.48 -16.94
C SER A 40 -9.57 -6.69 -16.73
N PRO A 41 -10.07 -7.93 -16.73
CA PRO A 41 -9.24 -9.10 -16.97
C PRO A 41 -9.04 -9.23 -18.48
N MET A 42 -8.31 -8.29 -19.07
CA MET A 42 -7.61 -8.57 -20.32
C MET A 42 -6.20 -8.96 -19.90
N GLU A 43 -5.89 -10.23 -20.12
CA GLU A 43 -4.52 -10.71 -20.15
C GLU A 43 -3.69 -9.77 -21.02
N ASP A 44 -2.81 -9.02 -20.35
CA ASP A 44 -1.75 -8.26 -20.95
C ASP A 44 -0.75 -9.23 -21.57
N HIS A 45 -1.05 -9.70 -22.78
CA HIS A 45 -0.12 -10.43 -23.62
C HIS A 45 0.82 -9.44 -24.32
N SER A 46 1.65 -8.75 -23.55
CA SER A 46 2.92 -8.20 -24.05
C SER A 46 3.87 -9.38 -24.25
N GLY A 47 4.08 -9.74 -25.51
CA GLY A 47 4.67 -11.01 -25.93
C GLY A 47 6.05 -11.32 -25.37
N ILE A 48 6.23 -12.56 -24.90
CA ILE A 48 7.32 -13.49 -25.24
C ILE A 48 6.79 -14.91 -24.92
N MET A 49 6.70 -15.82 -25.89
CA MET A 49 6.48 -17.26 -25.60
C MET A 49 7.82 -17.91 -25.23
N PRO A 50 7.93 -18.68 -24.13
CA PRO A 50 8.84 -19.80 -24.09
C PRO A 50 8.14 -21.01 -24.73
N PHE A 51 8.62 -21.38 -25.91
CA PHE A 51 8.40 -22.70 -26.48
C PHE A 51 8.89 -23.75 -25.49
N ASN A 52 7.99 -24.62 -25.00
CA ASN A 52 8.40 -25.96 -24.58
C ASN A 52 7.49 -26.98 -25.26
N LYS A 53 8.12 -27.72 -26.17
CA LYS A 53 7.61 -28.87 -26.89
C LYS A 53 7.97 -30.10 -26.06
N ASP A 54 7.13 -31.14 -26.13
CA ASP A 54 7.26 -32.46 -25.50
C ASP A 54 6.66 -32.58 -24.08
N ASN A 55 5.46 -33.13 -23.95
CA ASN A 55 5.29 -34.58 -23.90
C ASN A 55 3.80 -34.95 -23.83
N GLN A 56 3.35 -35.81 -24.75
CA GLN A 56 2.04 -36.45 -24.73
C GLN A 56 2.01 -37.63 -23.75
N GLN A 57 0.78 -37.98 -23.33
CA GLN A 57 0.34 -39.26 -22.74
C GLN A 57 0.77 -39.60 -21.31
N ASN A 58 -0.15 -39.45 -20.36
CA ASN A 58 -0.93 -40.62 -19.93
C ASN A 58 -2.15 -40.23 -19.08
N SER A 59 -3.29 -40.80 -19.45
CA SER A 59 -4.53 -40.83 -18.68
C SER A 59 -4.52 -42.01 -17.71
N THR A 60 -4.52 -41.76 -16.39
CA THR A 60 -5.04 -42.72 -15.40
C THR A 60 -5.46 -41.98 -14.13
N ASP A 61 -6.78 -41.88 -13.96
CA ASP A 61 -7.56 -42.13 -12.76
C ASP A 61 -7.27 -41.39 -11.42
N SER A 62 -8.34 -40.73 -10.96
CA SER A 62 -8.77 -40.55 -9.56
C SER A 62 -8.03 -39.61 -8.60
N LYS A 63 -8.87 -38.75 -7.97
CA LYS A 63 -8.65 -37.85 -6.81
C LYS A 63 -7.91 -36.54 -7.07
N LYS A 64 -8.69 -35.46 -7.24
CA LYS A 64 -8.46 -34.12 -6.63
C LYS A 64 -9.63 -33.19 -6.94
N GLU A 65 -10.82 -33.54 -6.46
CA GLU A 65 -11.90 -32.58 -6.22
C GLU A 65 -11.95 -32.34 -4.71
N ASP A 66 -11.20 -31.34 -4.20
CA ASP A 66 -11.51 -30.64 -2.92
C ASP A 66 -10.53 -29.52 -2.50
N GLU A 67 -9.80 -28.86 -3.42
CA GLU A 67 -8.82 -27.81 -3.03
C GLU A 67 -9.06 -26.40 -3.63
N SER A 68 -10.23 -26.11 -4.19
CA SER A 68 -10.50 -24.76 -4.74
C SER A 68 -11.36 -23.86 -3.84
N ALA A 69 -12.12 -24.41 -2.87
CA ALA A 69 -12.96 -23.61 -1.98
C ALA A 69 -12.21 -22.98 -0.78
N GLY A 70 -11.05 -23.53 -0.39
CA GLY A 70 -10.27 -23.05 0.77
C GLY A 70 -9.37 -21.84 0.49
N LYS A 71 -8.99 -21.59 -0.77
CA LYS A 71 -8.04 -20.53 -1.13
C LYS A 71 -8.67 -19.14 -1.19
N GLU A 72 -9.93 -19.02 -1.58
CA GLU A 72 -10.63 -17.72 -1.60
C GLU A 72 -10.94 -17.20 -0.17
N GLN A 73 -11.33 -18.09 0.76
CA GLN A 73 -11.56 -17.69 2.15
C GLN A 73 -10.26 -17.39 2.92
N ALA A 74 -9.17 -18.11 2.62
CA ALA A 74 -7.86 -17.82 3.21
C ALA A 74 -7.27 -16.49 2.70
N ALA A 75 -7.39 -16.21 1.40
CA ALA A 75 -6.91 -14.96 0.81
C ALA A 75 -7.66 -13.72 1.34
N ASP A 76 -8.96 -13.84 1.61
CA ASP A 76 -9.77 -12.74 2.14
C ASP A 76 -9.49 -12.49 3.63
N LYS A 77 -9.34 -13.54 4.44
CA LYS A 77 -8.87 -13.41 5.84
C LYS A 77 -7.47 -12.81 5.92
N ASP A 78 -6.56 -13.22 5.03
CA ASP A 78 -5.20 -12.69 5.00
C ASP A 78 -5.17 -11.19 4.63
N LYS A 79 -6.10 -10.71 3.79
CA LYS A 79 -6.24 -9.27 3.47
C LYS A 79 -6.78 -8.49 4.67
N GLN A 80 -7.80 -9.01 5.34
CA GLN A 80 -8.39 -8.35 6.52
C GLN A 80 -7.38 -8.24 7.68
N ILE A 81 -6.60 -9.30 7.94
CA ILE A 81 -5.54 -9.28 8.97
C ILE A 81 -4.47 -8.23 8.65
N LYS A 82 -4.06 -8.13 7.38
CA LYS A 82 -3.08 -7.12 6.92
C LYS A 82 -3.62 -5.72 7.12
N LEU A 83 -4.87 -5.46 6.74
CA LEU A 83 -5.47 -4.13 6.86
C LEU A 83 -5.60 -3.70 8.34
N THR A 84 -6.07 -4.59 9.21
CA THR A 84 -6.15 -4.32 10.65
C THR A 84 -4.78 -4.01 11.26
N PHE A 85 -3.74 -4.73 10.85
CA PHE A 85 -2.37 -4.45 11.28
C PHE A 85 -1.86 -3.10 10.77
N LEU A 86 -2.08 -2.77 9.50
CA LEU A 86 -1.64 -1.49 8.94
C LEU A 86 -2.34 -0.32 9.65
N ASN A 87 -3.62 -0.47 9.97
CA ASN A 87 -4.37 0.50 10.77
C ASN A 87 -3.80 0.65 12.19
N SER A 88 -3.40 -0.44 12.85
CA SER A 88 -2.77 -0.34 14.17
C SER A 88 -1.43 0.38 14.12
N VAL A 89 -0.60 0.10 13.11
CA VAL A 89 0.68 0.79 12.94
C VAL A 89 0.47 2.27 12.61
N ALA A 90 -0.52 2.61 11.78
CA ALA A 90 -0.87 4.00 11.50
C ALA A 90 -1.30 4.75 12.78
N ALA A 91 -2.11 4.12 13.64
CA ALA A 91 -2.49 4.70 14.92
C ALA A 91 -1.29 4.90 15.87
N ASP A 92 -0.35 3.96 15.87
CA ASP A 92 0.88 4.07 16.66
C ASP A 92 1.75 5.24 16.18
N PHE A 93 1.82 5.50 14.87
CA PHE A 93 2.50 6.69 14.34
C PHE A 93 1.88 8.00 14.85
N TYR A 94 0.55 8.11 14.86
CA TYR A 94 -0.12 9.31 15.37
C TYR A 94 0.18 9.54 16.85
N ARG A 95 0.24 8.47 17.66
CA ARG A 95 0.59 8.55 19.09
C ARG A 95 2.04 8.97 19.31
N LEU A 96 2.99 8.33 18.63
CA LEU A 96 4.42 8.61 18.81
C LEU A 96 4.77 10.05 18.43
N LEU A 97 4.17 10.56 17.36
CA LEU A 97 4.45 11.89 16.84
C LEU A 97 3.69 13.01 17.57
N HIS A 98 2.88 12.69 18.59
CA HIS A 98 2.06 13.65 19.34
C HIS A 98 1.32 14.63 18.42
N LEU A 99 0.72 14.08 17.35
CA LEU A 99 0.03 14.88 16.35
C LEU A 99 -1.36 15.24 16.90
N ASP A 100 -1.53 16.49 17.32
CA ASP A 100 -2.86 17.02 17.62
C ASP A 100 -3.72 16.99 16.34
N GLU A 101 -4.82 16.24 16.36
CA GLU A 101 -5.73 16.10 15.20
C GLU A 101 -6.35 17.45 14.78
N ASN A 102 -6.35 18.43 15.69
CA ASN A 102 -7.00 19.74 15.54
C ASN A 102 -6.16 20.79 14.78
N LEU A 103 -5.00 20.43 14.25
CA LEU A 103 -4.24 21.36 13.42
C LEU A 103 -4.81 21.37 12.00
N GLU A 104 -5.33 22.53 11.56
CA GLU A 104 -5.70 22.79 10.16
C GLU A 104 -4.58 22.44 9.17
N GLN A 105 -3.33 22.45 9.65
CA GLN A 105 -2.13 22.15 8.92
C GLN A 105 -1.34 21.01 9.56
N LYS A 106 -1.77 19.77 9.33
CA LYS A 106 -1.12 18.56 9.85
C LYS A 106 0.33 18.46 9.32
N PRO A 107 1.35 18.33 10.20
CA PRO A 107 2.74 18.22 9.77
C PRO A 107 3.08 16.82 9.21
N VAL A 108 2.30 15.80 9.58
CA VAL A 108 2.43 14.44 9.07
C VAL A 108 1.04 13.90 8.74
N ASP A 109 0.90 13.30 7.56
CA ASP A 109 -0.29 12.56 7.13
C ASP A 109 0.07 11.10 6.88
N VAL A 110 -0.73 10.18 7.41
CA VAL A 110 -0.51 8.74 7.31
C VAL A 110 -1.72 8.11 6.62
N GLN A 111 -1.46 7.50 5.46
CA GLN A 111 -2.46 6.85 4.63
C GLN A 111 -2.17 5.35 4.53
N VAL A 112 -3.20 4.53 4.70
CA VAL A 112 -3.10 3.08 4.52
C VAL A 112 -3.35 2.75 3.05
N THR A 113 -2.46 1.94 2.47
CA THR A 113 -2.52 1.51 1.07
C THR A 113 -2.63 -0.01 0.98
N SER A 114 -2.93 -0.55 -0.20
CA SER A 114 -3.02 -2.00 -0.42
C SER A 114 -1.73 -2.76 -0.05
N ASP A 115 -0.58 -2.12 -0.25
CA ASP A 115 0.73 -2.75 -0.12
C ASP A 115 1.49 -2.35 1.17
N GLY A 116 0.97 -1.37 1.91
CA GLY A 116 1.50 -0.95 3.20
C GLY A 116 1.04 0.45 3.62
N LEU A 117 1.96 1.32 4.04
CA LEU A 117 1.67 2.67 4.52
C LEU A 117 2.34 3.73 3.66
N ARG A 118 1.65 4.85 3.44
CA ARG A 118 2.22 6.06 2.86
C ARG A 118 2.23 7.15 3.92
N LEU A 119 3.42 7.60 4.30
CA LEU A 119 3.61 8.73 5.21
C LEU A 119 4.01 9.94 4.39
N THR A 120 3.28 11.04 4.52
CA THR A 120 3.59 12.33 3.91
C THR A 120 4.00 13.30 5.00
N LEU A 121 5.27 13.68 5.01
CA LEU A 121 5.87 14.60 5.96
C LEU A 121 5.92 15.98 5.30
N PHE A 122 5.18 16.94 5.83
CA PHE A 122 5.11 18.30 5.29
C PHE A 122 6.15 19.20 5.96
N ASP A 123 6.91 19.91 5.15
CA ASP A 123 7.90 20.89 5.61
C ASP A 123 7.23 22.27 5.75
N ARG A 124 6.50 22.47 6.86
CA ARG A 124 5.69 23.68 7.09
C ARG A 124 6.35 24.64 8.08
N ALA A 125 6.10 25.94 7.95
CA ALA A 125 6.71 26.99 8.79
C ALA A 125 6.57 26.78 10.31
N LYS A 126 5.46 26.19 10.80
CA LYS A 126 5.25 25.96 12.25
C LYS A 126 6.07 24.78 12.82
N ARG A 127 6.37 23.79 11.97
CA ARG A 127 7.07 22.54 12.30
C ARG A 127 7.91 22.13 11.09
N PRO A 128 8.97 22.89 10.76
CA PRO A 128 9.78 22.61 9.59
C PRO A 128 10.58 21.33 9.82
N LEU A 129 10.73 20.52 8.78
CA LEU A 129 11.58 19.33 8.77
C LEU A 129 13.02 19.69 8.43
N PHE A 130 13.21 20.74 7.63
CA PHE A 130 14.51 21.22 7.18
C PHE A 130 14.68 22.71 7.45
N GLU A 131 15.93 23.15 7.55
CA GLU A 131 16.27 24.55 7.76
C GLU A 131 16.12 25.34 6.45
N GLY A 132 15.06 26.14 6.32
CA GLY A 132 14.86 27.05 5.17
C GLY A 132 14.88 26.35 3.81
N GLU A 133 15.82 26.74 2.94
CA GLU A 133 16.06 26.16 1.60
C GLU A 133 17.25 25.18 1.61
N SER A 134 17.57 24.61 2.77
CA SER A 134 18.62 23.61 2.95
C SER A 134 18.05 22.19 2.97
N ALA A 135 18.95 21.22 2.87
CA ALA A 135 18.71 19.80 3.19
C ALA A 135 19.16 19.43 4.62
N GLU A 136 19.54 20.42 5.42
CA GLU A 136 19.86 20.23 6.84
C GLU A 136 18.57 20.02 7.65
N PRO A 137 18.45 18.90 8.39
CA PRO A 137 17.26 18.59 9.16
C PRO A 137 17.22 19.40 10.46
N THR A 138 16.03 19.91 10.80
CA THR A 138 15.77 20.55 12.09
C THR A 138 15.74 19.51 13.23
N GLU A 139 15.76 19.95 14.49
CA GLU A 139 15.59 19.03 15.64
C GLU A 139 14.25 18.29 15.59
N TRP A 140 13.19 18.96 15.12
CA TRP A 140 11.89 18.32 14.88
C TRP A 140 11.99 17.26 13.77
N GLY A 141 12.64 17.59 12.64
CA GLY A 141 12.85 16.64 11.54
C GLY A 141 13.61 15.40 11.99
N LYS A 142 14.65 15.57 12.81
CA LYS A 142 15.41 14.47 13.42
C LYS A 142 14.52 13.59 14.30
N PHE A 143 13.71 14.18 15.19
CA PHE A 143 12.77 13.47 16.05
C PHE A 143 11.74 12.65 15.26
N VAL A 144 11.17 13.23 14.21
CA VAL A 144 10.22 12.54 13.32
C VAL A 144 10.89 11.35 12.64
N MET A 145 12.07 11.54 12.04
CA MET A 145 12.80 10.47 11.36
C MET A 145 13.24 9.36 12.33
N GLN A 146 13.63 9.69 13.55
CA GLN A 146 13.95 8.71 14.59
C GLN A 146 12.75 7.82 14.93
N SER A 147 11.59 8.45 15.17
CA SER A 147 10.35 7.74 15.49
C SER A 147 9.93 6.81 14.35
N ILE A 148 10.10 7.26 13.11
CA ILE A 148 9.79 6.47 11.92
C ILE A 148 10.78 5.32 11.73
N ALA A 149 12.07 5.55 11.95
CA ALA A 149 13.11 4.55 11.82
C ALA A 149 12.85 3.33 12.71
N TRP A 150 12.46 3.55 13.97
CA TRP A 150 12.18 2.46 14.91
C TRP A 150 10.98 1.61 14.48
N THR A 151 9.92 2.24 13.98
CA THR A 151 8.75 1.51 13.47
C THR A 151 9.08 0.71 12.20
N ILE A 152 9.90 1.28 11.31
CA ILE A 152 10.38 0.60 10.11
C ILE A 152 11.19 -0.64 10.48
N ASP A 153 12.14 -0.52 11.40
CA ASP A 153 12.99 -1.64 11.83
C ASP A 153 12.17 -2.73 12.53
N ARG A 154 11.27 -2.36 13.46
CA ARG A 154 10.43 -3.33 14.17
C ARG A 154 9.60 -4.21 13.24
N HIS A 155 9.10 -3.65 12.14
CA HIS A 155 8.21 -4.34 11.22
C HIS A 155 8.88 -4.74 9.90
N GLN A 156 10.17 -4.42 9.74
CA GLN A 156 10.98 -4.73 8.56
C GLN A 156 10.28 -4.29 7.26
N PHE A 157 9.78 -3.04 7.24
CA PHE A 157 9.19 -2.44 6.04
C PHE A 157 10.28 -2.08 5.03
N ARG A 158 10.03 -2.31 3.73
CA ARG A 158 10.84 -1.67 2.69
C ARG A 158 10.40 -0.23 2.51
N VAL A 159 11.34 0.63 2.18
CA VAL A 159 11.14 2.08 2.17
C VAL A 159 11.51 2.63 0.80
N THR A 160 10.58 3.35 0.20
CA THR A 160 10.89 4.28 -0.90
C THR A 160 10.70 5.71 -0.42
N ILE A 161 11.67 6.58 -0.73
CA ILE A 161 11.73 7.96 -0.26
C ILE A 161 11.61 8.89 -1.46
N ASP A 162 10.55 9.68 -1.50
CA ASP A 162 10.28 10.64 -2.55
C ASP A 162 10.33 12.07 -1.97
N GLY A 163 11.18 12.92 -2.51
CA GLY A 163 11.32 14.33 -2.12
C GLY A 163 10.63 15.26 -3.10
N HIS A 164 9.90 16.24 -2.57
CA HIS A 164 9.16 17.23 -3.35
C HIS A 164 9.40 18.64 -2.80
N THR A 165 9.40 19.62 -3.70
CA THR A 165 9.46 21.04 -3.37
C THR A 165 8.22 21.76 -3.93
N LYS A 166 7.87 22.91 -3.36
CA LYS A 166 6.92 23.82 -3.99
C LYS A 166 7.57 24.57 -5.15
N ALA A 167 6.75 25.01 -6.09
CA ALA A 167 7.18 25.89 -7.17
C ALA A 167 7.52 27.29 -6.62
N GLY A 168 8.43 27.99 -7.30
CA GLY A 168 8.74 29.40 -7.01
C GLY A 168 9.66 29.64 -5.81
N LEU A 169 10.42 28.63 -5.37
CA LEU A 169 11.51 28.86 -4.41
C LEU A 169 12.69 29.56 -5.10
N GLU A 170 13.25 30.56 -4.45
CA GLU A 170 14.40 31.30 -4.94
C GLU A 170 15.68 30.72 -4.36
N MET A 171 16.39 29.92 -5.15
CA MET A 171 17.63 29.30 -4.68
C MET A 171 18.79 30.32 -4.71
N LYS A 172 19.49 30.47 -3.59
CA LYS A 172 20.63 31.41 -3.45
C LYS A 172 21.86 31.06 -4.29
N LYS A 173 21.96 29.82 -4.79
CA LYS A 173 23.12 29.29 -5.51
C LYS A 173 22.75 29.07 -6.97
N GLU A 174 23.55 29.63 -7.87
CA GLU A 174 23.29 29.63 -9.32
C GLU A 174 23.18 28.22 -9.95
N ASN A 175 23.97 27.25 -9.45
CA ASN A 175 23.97 25.87 -9.95
C ASN A 175 23.24 24.88 -9.03
N TYR A 176 22.31 25.36 -8.20
CA TYR A 176 21.58 24.52 -7.27
C TYR A 176 20.10 24.87 -7.35
N GLY A 177 19.32 23.99 -7.94
CA GLY A 177 17.89 24.18 -8.16
C GLY A 177 17.02 23.31 -7.27
N LEU A 178 15.75 23.23 -7.65
CA LEU A 178 14.73 22.45 -6.97
C LEU A 178 14.98 20.93 -7.07
N TRP A 179 15.61 20.49 -8.17
CA TRP A 179 15.98 19.09 -8.38
C TRP A 179 17.04 18.64 -7.39
N GLU A 180 18.08 19.44 -7.19
CA GLU A 180 19.11 19.18 -6.19
C GLU A 180 18.51 19.23 -4.78
N LEU A 181 17.72 20.26 -4.46
CA LEU A 181 17.10 20.41 -3.13
C LEU A 181 16.20 19.23 -2.75
N SER A 182 15.30 18.83 -3.66
CA SER A 182 14.38 17.71 -3.41
C SER A 182 15.13 16.39 -3.25
N SER A 183 16.15 16.15 -4.08
CA SER A 183 16.99 14.94 -4.01
C SER A 183 17.85 14.91 -2.76
N ASP A 184 18.41 16.04 -2.34
CA ASP A 184 19.24 16.16 -1.15
C ASP A 184 18.43 15.99 0.13
N ARG A 185 17.22 16.56 0.19
CA ARG A 185 16.29 16.35 1.31
C ARG A 185 15.86 14.89 1.44
N ALA A 186 15.54 14.25 0.32
CA ALA A 186 15.23 12.82 0.29
C ALA A 186 16.43 11.97 0.79
N ASN A 187 17.65 12.32 0.38
CA ASN A 187 18.86 11.66 0.87
C ASN A 187 19.20 11.99 2.32
N ALA A 188 18.88 13.19 2.80
CA ALA A 188 19.04 13.56 4.21
C ALA A 188 18.12 12.72 5.09
N ALA A 189 16.85 12.57 4.70
CA ALA A 189 15.93 11.65 5.34
C ALA A 189 16.46 10.20 5.32
N ARG A 190 16.95 9.73 4.16
CA ARG A 190 17.59 8.40 4.04
C ARG A 190 18.70 8.20 5.07
N ARG A 191 19.63 9.16 5.17
CA ARG A 191 20.76 9.09 6.12
C ARG A 191 20.28 9.04 7.56
N LEU A 192 19.30 9.84 7.94
CA LEU A 192 18.72 9.83 9.28
C LEU A 192 18.04 8.49 9.60
N LEU A 193 17.23 7.96 8.68
CA LEU A 193 16.57 6.67 8.88
C LEU A 193 17.58 5.55 9.16
N VAL A 194 18.66 5.49 8.36
CA VAL A 194 19.75 4.51 8.56
C VAL A 194 20.51 4.76 9.86
N TYR A 195 20.79 6.01 10.19
CA TYR A 195 21.50 6.37 11.40
C TYR A 195 20.78 5.91 12.67
N TYR A 196 19.45 6.01 12.69
CA TYR A 196 18.67 5.68 13.90
C TYR A 196 18.37 4.20 14.09
N ALA A 197 18.02 3.46 13.03
CA ALA A 197 17.72 2.02 13.15
C ALA A 197 17.62 1.26 11.82
N VAL A 198 17.28 1.92 10.71
CA VAL A 198 16.86 1.21 9.48
C VAL A 198 18.05 0.56 8.78
N ASP A 199 18.00 -0.76 8.55
CA ASP A 199 18.97 -1.44 7.68
C ASP A 199 18.93 -0.81 6.27
N ALA A 200 20.10 -0.42 5.75
CA ALA A 200 20.23 0.16 4.43
C ALA A 200 19.64 -0.72 3.31
N LYS A 201 19.58 -2.04 3.50
CA LYS A 201 18.96 -2.99 2.56
C LYS A 201 17.44 -2.87 2.45
N LEU A 202 16.79 -2.26 3.44
CA LEU A 202 15.36 -1.99 3.41
C LEU A 202 15.02 -0.76 2.56
N ILE A 203 16.02 0.08 2.25
CA ILE A 203 15.83 1.26 1.40
C ILE A 203 15.94 0.84 -0.06
N GLU A 204 14.81 0.89 -0.76
CA GLU A 204 14.70 0.40 -2.13
C GLU A 204 14.99 1.51 -3.15
N ARG A 205 14.50 2.72 -2.89
CA ARG A 205 14.59 3.84 -3.83
C ARG A 205 14.59 5.19 -3.12
N VAL A 206 15.37 6.13 -3.64
CA VAL A 206 15.31 7.55 -3.29
C VAL A 206 15.15 8.36 -4.56
N THR A 207 14.22 9.31 -4.60
CA THR A 207 13.93 10.11 -5.80
C THR A 207 13.56 11.54 -5.42
N GLY A 208 14.11 12.52 -6.13
CA GLY A 208 13.69 13.91 -6.06
C GLY A 208 12.81 14.26 -7.27
N TYR A 209 11.70 14.97 -7.03
CA TYR A 209 10.76 15.38 -8.08
C TYR A 209 10.71 16.89 -8.31
N ALA A 210 11.52 17.68 -7.60
CA ALA A 210 11.40 19.13 -7.60
C ALA A 210 9.93 19.55 -7.39
N ASP A 211 9.44 20.49 -8.19
CA ASP A 211 8.07 21.01 -8.24
C ASP A 211 7.18 20.34 -9.30
N THR A 212 7.66 19.29 -9.97
CA THR A 212 6.93 18.65 -11.09
C THR A 212 5.71 17.83 -10.68
N ARG A 213 5.56 17.53 -9.38
CA ARG A 213 4.47 16.73 -8.82
C ARG A 213 3.81 17.43 -7.63
N PRO A 214 3.05 18.52 -7.85
CA PRO A 214 2.25 19.14 -6.81
C PRO A 214 1.14 18.19 -6.32
N LEU A 215 0.61 18.44 -5.13
CA LEU A 215 -0.57 17.73 -4.62
C LEU A 215 -1.83 18.15 -5.39
N ASP A 216 -2.69 17.17 -5.65
CA ASP A 216 -3.96 17.42 -6.33
C ASP A 216 -4.84 18.41 -5.55
N GLY A 217 -5.42 19.37 -6.26
CA GLY A 217 -6.28 20.41 -5.67
C GLY A 217 -5.53 21.51 -4.90
N GLN A 218 -4.20 21.49 -4.84
CA GLN A 218 -3.39 22.55 -4.24
C GLN A 218 -2.66 23.34 -5.34
N PRO A 219 -2.50 24.68 -5.20
CA PRO A 219 -1.69 25.43 -6.14
C PRO A 219 -0.22 24.97 -6.07
N PRO A 220 0.55 24.96 -7.18
CA PRO A 220 1.95 24.50 -7.19
C PRO A 220 2.87 25.21 -6.17
N THR A 221 2.55 26.45 -5.82
CA THR A 221 3.28 27.29 -4.84
C THR A 221 2.88 27.03 -3.38
N ALA A 222 1.90 26.15 -3.11
CA ALA A 222 1.47 25.85 -1.74
C ALA A 222 2.60 25.23 -0.91
N ASP A 223 2.70 25.59 0.36
CA ASP A 223 3.67 25.01 1.30
C ASP A 223 3.47 23.49 1.48
N SER A 224 2.25 22.99 1.31
CA SER A 224 1.96 21.55 1.29
C SER A 224 2.74 20.78 0.21
N ASN A 225 3.24 21.47 -0.83
CA ASN A 225 4.06 20.84 -1.87
C ASN A 225 5.52 20.63 -1.45
N GLN A 226 6.00 21.31 -0.41
CA GLN A 226 7.27 20.98 0.24
C GLN A 226 7.06 19.81 1.18
N ARG A 227 7.44 18.60 0.74
CA ARG A 227 7.16 17.38 1.48
C ARG A 227 8.15 16.26 1.17
N ILE A 228 8.26 15.32 2.10
CA ILE A 228 8.87 14.01 1.88
C ILE A 228 7.80 12.96 2.01
N THR A 229 7.69 12.10 1.00
CA THR A 229 6.79 10.95 1.02
C THR A 229 7.59 9.68 1.23
N LEU A 230 7.25 8.94 2.28
CA LEU A 230 7.79 7.62 2.57
C LEU A 230 6.71 6.59 2.26
N SER A 231 6.97 5.71 1.29
CA SER A 231 6.10 4.55 1.08
C SER A 231 6.76 3.34 1.72
N LEU A 232 6.04 2.74 2.67
CA LEU A 232 6.45 1.60 3.47
C LEU A 232 5.71 0.38 2.95
N THR A 233 6.42 -0.57 2.34
CA THR A 233 5.82 -1.81 1.85
C THR A 233 6.21 -2.99 2.72
N LEU A 234 5.25 -3.88 2.96
CA LEU A 234 5.48 -5.08 3.76
C LEU A 234 6.39 -6.06 3.01
N THR A 235 7.53 -6.44 3.59
CA THR A 235 8.35 -7.52 3.03
C THR A 235 7.60 -8.86 3.06
N ALA A 236 7.81 -9.72 2.06
CA ALA A 236 7.22 -11.07 2.05
C ALA A 236 7.56 -11.86 3.34
N LYS A 237 8.80 -11.74 3.82
CA LYS A 237 9.25 -12.36 5.08
C LYS A 237 8.53 -11.79 6.31
N ALA A 238 8.34 -10.47 6.40
CA ALA A 238 7.56 -9.87 7.49
C ALA A 238 6.08 -10.29 7.41
N ARG A 239 5.52 -10.41 6.20
CA ARG A 239 4.15 -10.91 5.98
C ARG A 239 4.00 -12.35 6.49
N GLU A 240 4.93 -13.23 6.15
CA GLU A 240 4.89 -14.64 6.55
C GLU A 240 5.09 -14.83 8.05
N LYS A 241 6.10 -14.19 8.65
CA LYS A 241 6.35 -14.26 10.10
C LYS A 241 5.14 -13.78 10.89
N LYS A 242 4.49 -12.71 10.44
CA LYS A 242 3.33 -12.13 11.12
C LYS A 242 2.05 -12.91 10.88
N LEU A 243 1.88 -13.51 9.70
CA LEU A 243 0.79 -14.44 9.43
C LEU A 243 0.92 -15.70 10.28
N ALA A 244 2.14 -16.16 10.55
CA ALA A 244 2.41 -17.27 11.46
C ALA A 244 2.12 -16.90 12.94
N GLU A 245 2.48 -15.69 13.39
CA GLU A 245 2.13 -15.22 14.74
C GLU A 245 0.61 -15.09 14.96
N VAL A 246 -0.13 -14.61 13.96
CA VAL A 246 -1.60 -14.47 14.05
C VAL A 246 -2.32 -15.82 13.97
N ARG A 247 -1.77 -16.80 13.25
CA ARG A 247 -2.35 -18.15 13.18
C ARG A 247 -2.14 -18.96 14.47
N GLY A 248 -1.24 -18.54 15.36
CA GLY A 248 -0.91 -19.23 16.60
C GLY A 248 -0.30 -20.63 16.37
N PRO A 249 0.39 -21.20 17.36
CA PRO A 249 0.83 -22.59 17.29
C PRO A 249 -0.37 -23.48 17.57
N THR A 250 -1.10 -23.92 16.55
CA THR A 250 -2.14 -24.95 16.73
C THR A 250 -1.89 -26.15 15.83
N ALA A 251 -1.73 -27.29 16.51
CA ALA A 251 -1.91 -28.67 16.04
C ALA A 251 -0.81 -29.34 15.19
N THR A 252 0.35 -29.58 15.80
CA THR A 252 1.17 -30.77 15.45
C THR A 252 1.55 -31.64 16.66
N ALA A 253 1.07 -31.36 17.88
CA ALA A 253 1.48 -32.07 19.09
C ALA A 253 0.37 -32.92 19.77
N SER A 254 -0.61 -33.43 19.02
CA SER A 254 -1.67 -34.27 19.62
C SER A 254 -2.12 -35.45 18.74
N ALA A 255 -1.18 -36.08 18.04
CA ALA A 255 -1.46 -37.31 17.29
C ALA A 255 -0.43 -38.45 17.54
N GLU A 256 0.33 -38.38 18.63
CA GLU A 256 1.33 -39.42 18.97
C GLU A 256 1.22 -39.82 20.45
N SER A 257 0.04 -40.30 20.87
CA SER A 257 -0.10 -41.02 22.13
C SER A 257 -1.29 -42.00 22.13
N ALA A 258 -1.56 -42.65 21.01
CA ALA A 258 -2.60 -43.68 20.92
C ALA A 258 -2.17 -44.85 20.02
N SER A 259 -1.01 -45.44 20.31
CA SER A 259 -0.72 -46.81 19.89
C SER A 259 0.49 -47.33 20.65
N HIS A 260 0.26 -48.03 21.77
CA HIS A 260 1.02 -49.24 22.04
C HIS A 260 0.17 -50.24 22.84
N PRO A 261 0.33 -51.54 22.53
CA PRO A 261 -0.62 -52.63 22.84
C PRO A 261 -0.58 -53.11 24.29
#